data_AF-A0AA97B999-F1
#
_entry.id   AF-A0AA97B999-F1
#
_cell.length_a   1.000
_cell.length_b   1.000
_cell.length_c   1.000
_cell.angle_alpha   90.00
_cell.angle_beta   90.00
_cell.angle_gamma   90.00
#
_symmetry.space_group_name_H-M   'P 1'
#
loop_
_entity.id
_entity.type
_entity.pdbx_description
1 polymer ?
#
loop_
_entity_poly.entity_id
_entity_poly.type
_entity_poly.pdbx_seq_one_letter_code
_entity_poly.pdbx_strand_id
1 'polypeptide(L)'
;MGTLIVIRWFCDAFFCTLDSIAASLATTQELVMLRKAVKFLRNSLLEDLGYPASLINLVREDSGLNRHLVEHEKGIGAFEIVRWNDFGNLLSEDHFHRRRLSGWTRCPGAYHNYGSISIVREDLLNLGTVIEQEQLRCEIQEIDGFSGSKSELHKFKSTDAMVERNSQEMINPVTKEKLEENLRWDEIRIISREKTTDHFATWEWDGRVFLINSGGSHHFAAAKYIAKSLEIKVPLSGRYVTYGINQVAVASLRRDFEIFVMSWKTDHQLGFHKAMQNFEATYYWKALPRPYTEQCAIFLPKSEKRSAKVARVLHEAGFQDLGKYLKALGSPLAGRASSRLGAC
;
A
#
# COMPACT_ATOMS: atom_id res chain seq x y z
N MET A 1 16.66 6.26 32.26
CA MET A 1 16.53 4.84 31.83
C MET A 1 16.50 3.89 33.04
N GLY A 2 17.32 4.10 34.08
CA GLY A 2 17.36 3.22 35.27
C GLY A 2 16.05 3.08 36.06
N THR A 3 15.28 4.15 36.28
CA THR A 3 14.07 4.10 37.13
C THR A 3 12.94 3.26 36.54
N LEU A 4 12.74 3.29 35.22
CA LEU A 4 11.71 2.48 34.55
C LEU A 4 12.07 0.98 34.54
N ILE A 5 13.36 0.65 34.49
CA ILE A 5 13.88 -0.72 34.56
C ILE A 5 13.67 -1.28 35.96
N VAL A 6 13.96 -0.50 37.01
CA VAL A 6 13.75 -0.90 38.41
C VAL A 6 12.28 -1.10 38.72
N ILE A 7 11.40 -0.19 38.27
CA ILE A 7 9.94 -0.33 38.48
C ILE A 7 9.38 -1.54 37.74
N ARG A 8 9.83 -1.79 36.50
CA ARG A 8 9.47 -3.00 35.75
C ARG A 8 9.92 -4.26 36.48
N TRP A 9 11.16 -4.30 36.95
CA TRP A 9 11.70 -5.45 37.67
C TRP A 9 10.96 -5.71 38.99
N PHE A 10 10.59 -4.65 39.71
CA PHE A 10 9.79 -4.75 40.93
C PHE A 10 8.37 -5.23 40.65
N CYS A 11 7.72 -4.73 39.59
CA CYS A 11 6.42 -5.23 39.16
C CYS A 11 6.51 -6.71 38.74
N ASP A 12 7.51 -7.08 37.95
CA ASP A 12 7.72 -8.45 37.50
C ASP A 12 7.94 -9.39 38.71
N ALA A 13 8.76 -8.99 39.68
CA ALA A 13 8.99 -9.76 40.92
C ALA A 13 7.70 -9.90 41.76
N PHE A 14 6.98 -8.80 41.98
CA PHE A 14 5.74 -8.78 42.77
C PHE A 14 4.65 -9.67 42.16
N PHE A 15 4.44 -9.57 40.83
CA PHE A 15 3.44 -10.38 40.15
C PHE A 15 3.87 -11.85 40.00
N CYS A 16 5.17 -12.16 39.89
CA CYS A 16 5.66 -13.53 39.99
C CYS A 16 5.37 -14.16 41.36
N THR A 17 5.53 -13.40 42.44
CA THR A 17 5.17 -13.88 43.79
C THR A 17 3.66 -14.12 43.90
N LEU A 18 2.82 -13.21 43.38
CA LEU A 18 1.38 -13.40 43.34
C LEU A 18 0.94 -14.60 42.51
N ASP A 19 1.56 -14.85 41.35
CA ASP A 19 1.30 -16.03 40.52
C ASP A 19 1.67 -17.34 41.25
N SER A 20 2.75 -17.33 42.03
CA SER A 20 3.18 -18.48 42.85
C SER A 20 2.20 -18.76 44.00
N ILE A 21 1.70 -17.71 44.66
CA ILE A 21 0.71 -17.82 45.74
C ILE A 21 -0.62 -18.31 45.16
N ALA A 22 -1.07 -17.72 44.04
CA ALA A 22 -2.27 -18.10 43.30
C ALA A 22 -2.26 -19.58 42.86
N ALA A 23 -1.10 -20.09 42.45
CA ALA A 23 -0.95 -21.48 42.04
C ALA A 23 -1.07 -22.51 43.18
N SER A 24 -0.89 -22.08 44.43
CA SER A 24 -1.00 -22.96 45.61
C SER A 24 -2.42 -23.09 46.19
N LEU A 25 -3.39 -22.29 45.72
CA LEU A 25 -4.67 -22.10 46.42
C LEU A 25 -5.94 -22.37 45.58
N ALA A 26 -5.85 -22.66 44.27
CA ALA A 26 -7.03 -22.68 43.39
C ALA A 26 -7.15 -23.97 42.54
N THR A 27 -8.39 -24.38 42.19
CA THR A 27 -8.64 -25.48 41.24
C THR A 27 -8.27 -25.07 39.81
N THR A 28 -8.06 -26.02 38.89
CA THR A 28 -7.48 -25.76 37.55
C THR A 28 -8.17 -24.64 36.75
N GLN A 29 -9.50 -24.51 36.86
CA GLN A 29 -10.29 -23.46 36.18
C GLN A 29 -10.13 -22.09 36.87
N GLU A 30 -10.19 -22.06 38.19
CA GLU A 30 -10.01 -20.86 39.02
C GLU A 30 -8.59 -20.31 38.89
N LEU A 31 -7.59 -21.20 38.82
CA LEU A 31 -6.18 -20.91 38.56
C LEU A 31 -5.99 -20.18 37.23
N VAL A 32 -6.69 -20.61 36.16
CA VAL A 32 -6.64 -19.96 34.85
C VAL A 32 -7.26 -18.57 34.90
N MET A 33 -8.39 -18.41 35.58
CA MET A 33 -9.06 -17.11 35.72
C MET A 33 -8.23 -16.14 36.58
N LEU A 34 -7.65 -16.63 37.67
CA LEU A 34 -6.80 -15.86 38.56
C LEU A 34 -5.52 -15.40 37.85
N ARG A 35 -4.84 -16.28 37.11
CA ARG A 35 -3.68 -15.90 36.27
C ARG A 35 -4.04 -14.84 35.23
N LYS A 36 -5.21 -14.94 34.60
CA LYS A 36 -5.69 -13.91 33.67
C LYS A 36 -5.93 -12.57 34.36
N ALA A 37 -6.52 -12.56 35.56
CA ALA A 37 -6.76 -11.36 36.35
C ALA A 37 -5.44 -10.71 36.81
N VAL A 38 -4.48 -11.51 37.30
CA VAL A 38 -3.14 -11.03 37.69
C VAL A 38 -2.40 -10.44 36.49
N LYS A 39 -2.41 -11.12 35.33
CA LYS A 39 -1.83 -10.60 34.08
C LYS A 39 -2.47 -9.27 33.66
N PHE A 40 -3.79 -9.16 33.79
CA PHE A 40 -4.53 -7.93 33.48
C PHE A 40 -4.12 -6.76 34.39
N LEU A 41 -4.14 -6.97 35.72
CA LEU A 41 -3.76 -5.94 36.69
C LEU A 41 -2.31 -5.48 36.50
N ARG A 42 -1.39 -6.42 36.25
CA ARG A 42 0.00 -6.09 35.93
C ARG A 42 0.10 -5.21 34.69
N ASN A 43 -0.58 -5.60 33.61
CA ASN A 43 -0.52 -4.83 32.36
C ASN A 43 -1.09 -3.43 32.55
N SER A 44 -2.20 -3.29 33.27
CA SER A 44 -2.80 -1.99 33.60
C SER A 44 -1.84 -1.09 34.37
N LEU A 45 -1.19 -1.61 35.41
CA LEU A 45 -0.21 -0.84 36.19
C LEU A 45 0.98 -0.40 35.33
N LEU A 46 1.49 -1.30 34.48
CA LEU A 46 2.57 -0.97 33.56
C LEU A 46 2.15 0.11 32.55
N GLU A 47 0.91 0.08 32.06
CA GLU A 47 0.36 1.07 31.14
C GLU A 47 0.24 2.45 31.78
N ASP A 48 -0.21 2.52 33.04
CA ASP A 48 -0.26 3.75 33.84
C ASP A 48 1.13 4.36 34.03
N LEU A 49 2.14 3.50 34.24
CA LEU A 49 3.56 3.87 34.30
C LEU A 49 4.16 4.22 32.92
N GLY A 50 3.35 4.17 31.87
CA GLY A 50 3.74 4.53 30.53
C GLY A 50 4.50 3.42 29.79
N TYR A 51 4.32 2.15 30.13
CA TYR A 51 4.86 1.00 29.42
C TYR A 51 3.73 0.25 28.70
N PRO A 52 3.74 0.15 27.35
CA PRO A 52 2.61 -0.41 26.57
C PRO A 52 2.58 -1.95 26.63
N ALA A 53 2.30 -2.50 27.81
CA ALA A 53 2.40 -3.94 28.09
C ALA A 53 1.47 -4.78 27.21
N SER A 54 0.21 -4.36 27.03
CA SER A 54 -0.74 -5.09 26.18
C SER A 54 -0.27 -5.20 24.73
N LEU A 55 0.26 -4.11 24.15
CA LEU A 55 0.81 -4.12 22.79
C LEU A 55 2.03 -5.03 22.68
N ILE A 56 2.96 -4.95 23.64
CA ILE A 56 4.18 -5.76 23.63
C ILE A 56 3.81 -7.25 23.67
N ASN A 57 2.83 -7.64 24.48
CA ASN A 57 2.36 -9.03 24.52
C ASN A 57 1.71 -9.43 23.19
N LEU A 58 0.82 -8.60 22.63
CA LEU A 58 0.15 -8.85 21.36
C LEU A 58 1.13 -9.09 20.20
N VAL A 59 2.21 -8.32 20.18
CA VAL A 59 3.26 -8.42 19.16
C VAL A 59 4.13 -9.66 19.38
N ARG A 60 4.45 -10.01 20.63
CA ARG A 60 5.24 -11.21 20.97
C ARG A 60 4.50 -12.52 20.71
N GLU A 61 3.18 -12.50 20.82
CA GLU A 61 2.33 -13.66 20.54
C GLU A 61 2.29 -14.02 19.04
N ASP A 62 2.94 -13.22 18.18
CA ASP A 62 3.00 -13.36 16.71
C ASP A 62 1.65 -13.70 16.09
N SER A 63 0.67 -12.86 16.41
CA SER A 63 -0.71 -12.98 15.90
C SER A 63 -0.82 -12.82 14.38
N GLY A 64 0.25 -12.54 13.64
CA GLY A 64 0.20 -12.16 12.23
C GLY A 64 -0.28 -10.72 12.00
N LEU A 65 -0.24 -9.89 13.05
CA LEU A 65 -0.49 -8.45 13.03
C LEU A 65 0.53 -7.70 12.14
N ASN A 66 1.81 -8.08 12.24
CA ASN A 66 2.88 -7.55 11.41
C ASN A 66 2.78 -8.15 10.01
N ARG A 67 2.54 -7.30 9.00
CA ARG A 67 2.44 -7.71 7.60
C ARG A 67 3.22 -6.75 6.74
N HIS A 68 4.28 -7.24 6.13
CA HIS A 68 5.03 -6.48 5.14
C HIS A 68 4.27 -6.47 3.81
N LEU A 69 4.40 -5.38 3.07
CA LEU A 69 4.00 -5.29 1.68
C LEU A 69 4.88 -6.25 0.89
N VAL A 70 4.24 -7.22 0.24
CA VAL A 70 4.90 -8.14 -0.67
C VAL A 70 4.60 -7.66 -2.09
N GLU A 71 5.64 -7.46 -2.89
CA GLU A 71 5.46 -7.21 -4.31
C GLU A 71 5.21 -8.54 -5.01
N HIS A 72 4.11 -8.61 -5.76
CA HIS A 72 3.78 -9.78 -6.55
C HIS A 72 4.32 -9.59 -7.97
N GLU A 73 4.58 -10.71 -8.63
CA GLU A 73 5.01 -10.68 -10.02
C GLU A 73 3.88 -10.12 -10.90
N LYS A 74 4.12 -8.96 -11.51
CA LYS A 74 3.12 -8.24 -12.30
C LYS A 74 3.06 -8.81 -13.72
N GLY A 75 1.86 -9.00 -14.25
CA GLY A 75 1.66 -9.21 -15.68
C GLY A 75 1.66 -7.88 -16.45
N ILE A 76 1.03 -7.91 -17.63
CA ILE A 76 0.91 -6.76 -18.54
C ILE A 76 -0.36 -5.92 -18.30
N GLY A 77 -1.07 -6.14 -17.19
CA GLY A 77 -2.27 -5.39 -16.85
C GLY A 77 -1.96 -4.12 -16.06
N ALA A 78 -2.42 -2.95 -16.54
CA ALA A 78 -2.26 -1.69 -15.81
C ALA A 78 -2.97 -1.68 -14.44
N PHE A 79 -3.97 -2.56 -14.24
CA PHE A 79 -4.68 -2.74 -12.98
C PHE A 79 -3.84 -3.47 -11.91
N GLU A 80 -2.73 -4.11 -12.29
CA GLU A 80 -1.81 -4.78 -11.36
C GLU A 80 -0.87 -3.78 -10.69
N ILE A 81 -0.79 -2.55 -11.21
CA ILE A 81 0.01 -1.49 -10.62
C ILE A 81 -0.70 -0.94 -9.39
N VAL A 82 -0.01 -1.02 -8.25
CA VAL A 82 -0.48 -0.45 -6.98
C VAL A 82 -0.66 1.06 -7.15
N ARG A 83 -1.86 1.56 -6.84
CA ARG A 83 -2.23 2.97 -7.03
C ARG A 83 -1.85 3.83 -5.83
N TRP A 84 -0.55 3.98 -5.60
CA TRP A 84 -0.04 4.83 -4.51
C TRP A 84 -0.41 6.30 -4.66
N ASN A 85 -0.57 6.78 -5.90
CA ASN A 85 -1.10 8.12 -6.18
C ASN A 85 -2.51 8.33 -5.60
N ASP A 86 -3.29 7.26 -5.41
CA ASP A 86 -4.67 7.33 -4.90
C ASP A 86 -4.77 6.99 -3.42
N PHE A 87 -3.67 6.66 -2.72
CA PHE A 87 -3.71 6.19 -1.32
C PHE A 87 -4.41 7.19 -0.38
N GLY A 88 -4.31 8.48 -0.66
CA GLY A 88 -5.03 9.50 0.10
C GLY A 88 -6.46 9.78 -0.33
N ASN A 89 -6.96 9.19 -1.42
CA ASN A 89 -8.25 9.48 -2.02
C ASN A 89 -8.80 8.26 -2.76
N LEU A 90 -8.84 7.11 -2.08
CA LEU A 90 -9.24 5.86 -2.70
C LEU A 90 -10.72 5.92 -3.11
N LEU A 91 -11.00 5.62 -4.37
CA LEU A 91 -12.38 5.63 -4.90
C LEU A 91 -13.30 4.65 -4.17
N SER A 92 -12.76 3.56 -3.63
CA SER A 92 -13.49 2.58 -2.83
C SER A 92 -13.90 3.08 -1.45
N GLU A 93 -13.33 4.18 -0.97
CA GLU A 93 -13.74 4.80 0.29
C GLU A 93 -14.97 5.69 0.08
N ASP A 94 -15.85 5.70 1.07
CA ASP A 94 -16.96 6.65 1.13
C ASP A 94 -16.43 8.09 1.15
N HIS A 95 -17.19 9.02 0.59
CA HIS A 95 -16.85 10.44 0.46
C HIS A 95 -16.41 11.06 1.80
N PHE A 96 -16.99 10.61 2.92
CA PHE A 96 -16.62 11.05 4.27
C PHE A 96 -15.20 10.63 4.69
N HIS A 97 -14.68 9.51 4.19
CA HIS A 97 -13.39 8.94 4.59
C HIS A 97 -12.24 9.28 3.64
N ARG A 98 -12.54 9.67 2.40
CA ARG A 98 -11.53 10.04 1.40
C ARG A 98 -10.58 11.13 1.90
N ARG A 99 -11.06 12.13 2.63
CA ARG A 99 -10.25 13.30 3.04
C ARG A 99 -9.71 13.25 4.46
N ARG A 100 -9.89 12.12 5.15
CA ARG A 100 -9.74 12.06 6.60
C ARG A 100 -8.90 10.86 7.02
N LEU A 101 -8.09 11.09 8.05
CA LEU A 101 -7.51 10.03 8.87
C LEU A 101 -8.47 9.79 10.03
N SER A 102 -9.11 8.62 10.02
CA SER A 102 -9.95 8.15 11.12
C SER A 102 -9.08 7.53 12.19
N GLY A 103 -9.45 7.68 13.46
CA GLY A 103 -8.61 7.23 14.54
C GLY A 103 -9.32 7.21 15.87
N TRP A 104 -8.52 6.99 16.91
CA TRP A 104 -8.96 6.99 18.29
C TRP A 104 -7.95 7.73 19.15
N THR A 105 -8.43 8.39 20.20
CA THR A 105 -7.61 9.16 21.12
C THR A 105 -8.20 9.13 22.52
N ARG A 106 -7.41 9.54 23.50
CA ARG A 106 -7.88 9.74 24.86
C ARG A 106 -8.96 10.84 24.88
N CYS A 107 -10.14 10.48 25.35
CA CYS A 107 -11.30 11.35 25.47
C CYS A 107 -11.86 11.23 26.90
N PRO A 108 -11.39 12.06 27.85
CA PRO A 108 -11.87 12.02 29.23
C PRO A 108 -13.40 12.20 29.28
N GLY A 109 -14.09 11.31 30.00
CA GLY A 109 -15.55 11.34 30.11
C GLY A 109 -16.30 10.54 29.03
N ALA A 110 -15.60 10.02 28.01
CA ALA A 110 -16.14 8.98 27.14
C ALA A 110 -16.07 7.59 27.81
N TYR A 111 -16.78 6.61 27.24
CA TYR A 111 -16.65 5.21 27.65
C TYR A 111 -15.19 4.76 27.55
N HIS A 112 -14.64 4.19 28.64
CA HIS A 112 -13.21 3.87 28.81
C HIS A 112 -12.23 5.03 28.58
N ASN A 113 -12.68 6.29 28.71
CA ASN A 113 -11.89 7.50 28.44
C ASN A 113 -11.20 7.52 27.06
N TYR A 114 -11.78 6.81 26.07
CA TYR A 114 -11.16 6.62 24.76
C TYR A 114 -12.24 6.71 23.67
N GLY A 115 -12.05 7.63 22.73
CA GLY A 115 -13.08 8.03 21.77
C GLY A 115 -12.56 8.10 20.34
N SER A 116 -13.49 8.00 19.39
CA SER A 116 -13.17 8.15 17.97
C SER A 116 -12.84 9.61 17.65
N ILE A 117 -11.90 9.80 16.73
CA ILE A 117 -11.48 11.11 16.24
C ILE A 117 -11.21 11.02 14.75
N SER A 118 -11.33 12.15 14.06
CA SER A 118 -10.98 12.25 12.66
C SER A 118 -10.31 13.58 12.36
N ILE A 119 -9.20 13.55 11.62
CA ILE A 119 -8.45 14.73 11.21
C ILE A 119 -8.38 14.80 9.68
N VAL A 120 -8.38 16.01 9.15
CA VAL A 120 -8.14 16.26 7.72
C VAL A 120 -6.64 16.47 7.51
N ARG A 121 -6.08 15.83 6.49
CA ARG A 121 -4.66 15.92 6.12
C ARG A 121 -4.54 16.20 4.64
N GLU A 122 -4.25 17.46 4.33
CA GLU A 122 -4.14 17.92 2.94
C GLU A 122 -2.94 17.31 2.22
N ASP A 123 -1.86 17.03 2.93
CA ASP A 123 -0.72 16.31 2.39
C ASP A 123 -1.03 14.86 2.05
N LEU A 124 -1.94 14.20 2.77
CA LEU A 124 -2.40 12.87 2.38
C LEU A 124 -3.19 12.92 1.07
N LEU A 125 -4.07 13.93 0.90
CA LEU A 125 -4.81 14.13 -0.34
C LEU A 125 -3.92 14.43 -1.54
N ASN A 126 -2.88 15.23 -1.31
CA ASN A 126 -1.91 15.61 -2.34
C ASN A 126 -0.72 14.65 -2.43
N LEU A 127 -0.87 13.41 -1.94
CA LEU A 127 0.19 12.41 -2.01
C LEU A 127 0.50 12.01 -3.44
N GLY A 128 -0.51 11.87 -4.29
CA GLY A 128 -0.35 11.59 -5.71
C GLY A 128 -0.09 12.86 -6.52
N THR A 129 0.79 12.75 -7.52
CA THR A 129 0.94 13.75 -8.58
C THR A 129 0.47 13.18 -9.91
N VAL A 130 -0.09 14.05 -10.75
CA VAL A 130 -0.47 13.71 -12.13
C VAL A 130 0.10 14.78 -13.04
N ILE A 131 0.91 14.36 -14.02
CA ILE A 131 1.45 15.22 -15.06
C ILE A 131 0.86 14.73 -16.38
N GLU A 132 0.13 15.60 -17.06
CA GLU A 132 -0.43 15.30 -18.38
C GLU A 132 0.35 16.06 -19.45
N GLN A 133 0.69 15.37 -20.53
CA GLN A 133 1.33 15.92 -21.71
C GLN A 133 0.49 15.59 -22.93
N GLU A 134 0.15 16.61 -23.70
CA GLU A 134 -0.57 16.46 -24.95
C GLU A 134 0.41 16.07 -26.08
N GLN A 135 -0.03 15.14 -26.93
CA GLN A 135 0.67 14.76 -28.16
C GLN A 135 2.12 14.28 -27.96
N LEU A 136 2.40 13.55 -26.87
CA LEU A 136 3.69 12.89 -26.72
C LEU A 136 3.81 11.80 -27.80
N ARG A 137 4.98 11.72 -28.42
CA ARG A 137 5.31 10.69 -29.39
C ARG A 137 6.07 9.56 -28.73
N CYS A 138 5.66 8.32 -28.99
CA CYS A 138 6.37 7.11 -28.59
C CYS A 138 6.26 6.06 -29.68
N GLU A 139 7.16 5.09 -29.69
CA GLU A 139 7.10 3.97 -30.63
C GLU A 139 6.18 2.86 -30.11
N ILE A 140 5.49 2.14 -31.00
CA ILE A 140 4.60 1.04 -30.60
C ILE A 140 5.33 -0.03 -29.75
N GLN A 141 6.64 -0.20 -29.99
CA GLN A 141 7.49 -1.15 -29.29
C GLN A 141 7.71 -0.79 -27.81
N GLU A 142 7.49 0.46 -27.42
CA GLU A 142 7.69 0.95 -26.05
C GLU A 142 6.52 0.62 -25.11
N ILE A 143 5.40 0.13 -25.65
CA ILE A 143 4.20 -0.16 -24.84
C ILE A 143 4.34 -1.53 -24.19
N ASP A 144 4.42 -1.57 -22.86
CA ASP A 144 4.63 -2.78 -22.07
C ASP A 144 3.34 -3.52 -21.72
N GLY A 145 2.19 -2.85 -21.75
CA GLY A 145 0.93 -3.44 -21.34
C GLY A 145 -0.32 -2.62 -21.65
N PHE A 146 -1.45 -3.11 -21.16
CA PHE A 146 -2.77 -2.59 -21.49
C PHE A 146 -3.64 -2.38 -20.24
N SER A 147 -4.61 -1.47 -20.33
CA SER A 147 -5.69 -1.38 -19.34
C SER A 147 -6.88 -2.29 -19.70
N GLY A 148 -7.15 -2.50 -20.98
CA GLY A 148 -8.32 -3.24 -21.47
C GLY A 148 -7.97 -4.38 -22.40
N SER A 149 -8.44 -5.59 -22.10
CA SER A 149 -8.33 -6.74 -22.99
C SER A 149 -9.40 -7.79 -22.73
N LYS A 150 -9.70 -8.59 -23.76
CA LYS A 150 -10.46 -9.83 -23.65
C LYS A 150 -9.62 -10.95 -23.03
N SER A 151 -8.29 -10.85 -23.10
CA SER A 151 -7.37 -11.75 -22.44
C SER A 151 -7.17 -11.38 -20.97
N GLU A 152 -6.90 -12.37 -20.13
CA GLU A 152 -6.52 -12.18 -18.74
C GLU A 152 -5.06 -11.69 -18.63
N LEU A 153 -4.87 -10.37 -18.70
CA LEU A 153 -3.56 -9.72 -18.80
C LEU A 153 -2.55 -10.13 -17.71
N HIS A 154 -3.01 -10.46 -16.50
CA HIS A 154 -2.15 -10.90 -15.39
C HIS A 154 -1.43 -12.23 -15.65
N LYS A 155 -1.90 -13.04 -16.62
CA LYS A 155 -1.30 -14.33 -16.98
C LYS A 155 -0.09 -14.20 -17.91
N PHE A 156 0.22 -12.99 -18.39
CA PHE A 156 1.25 -12.77 -19.41
C PHE A 156 2.35 -11.85 -18.89
N LYS A 157 3.61 -12.22 -19.15
CA LYS A 157 4.78 -11.41 -18.77
C LYS A 157 5.13 -10.34 -19.79
N SER A 158 4.67 -10.49 -21.03
CA SER A 158 4.87 -9.53 -22.10
C SER A 158 3.70 -9.55 -23.06
N THR A 159 3.53 -8.45 -23.80
CA THR A 159 2.57 -8.37 -24.91
C THR A 159 2.86 -9.40 -25.99
N ASP A 160 4.14 -9.74 -26.19
CA ASP A 160 4.62 -10.70 -27.17
C ASP A 160 4.13 -12.11 -26.80
N ALA A 161 4.32 -12.52 -25.53
CA ALA A 161 3.83 -13.81 -25.02
C ALA A 161 2.30 -13.92 -25.09
N MET A 162 1.58 -12.80 -24.99
CA MET A 162 0.12 -12.77 -25.16
C MET A 162 -0.28 -13.14 -26.59
N VAL A 163 0.35 -12.55 -27.61
CA VAL A 163 -0.03 -12.80 -29.00
C VAL A 163 0.48 -14.14 -29.53
N GLU A 164 1.67 -14.57 -29.09
CA GLU A 164 2.18 -15.91 -29.40
C GLU A 164 1.28 -17.02 -28.87
N ARG A 165 0.60 -16.81 -27.74
CA ARG A 165 -0.31 -17.80 -27.15
C ARG A 165 -1.73 -17.68 -27.69
N ASN A 166 -2.26 -16.46 -27.79
CA ASN A 166 -3.70 -16.24 -27.98
C ASN A 166 -4.08 -15.74 -29.39
N SER A 167 -3.12 -15.39 -30.25
CA SER A 167 -3.39 -14.72 -31.53
C SER A 167 -2.34 -15.00 -32.61
N GLN A 168 -1.91 -16.27 -32.75
CA GLN A 168 -0.91 -16.66 -33.74
C GLN A 168 -1.32 -16.33 -35.18
N GLU A 169 -2.61 -16.43 -35.49
CA GLU A 169 -3.19 -16.07 -36.79
C GLU A 169 -3.05 -14.58 -37.14
N MET A 170 -2.86 -13.73 -36.13
CA MET A 170 -2.65 -12.30 -36.32
C MET A 170 -1.18 -11.94 -36.60
N ILE A 171 -0.24 -12.84 -36.28
CA ILE A 171 1.21 -12.63 -36.45
C ILE A 171 1.84 -13.50 -37.53
N ASN A 172 1.15 -14.56 -37.99
CA ASN A 172 1.66 -15.48 -39.00
C ASN A 172 0.97 -15.28 -40.38
N PRO A 173 1.73 -15.18 -41.48
CA PRO A 173 3.18 -14.96 -41.53
C PRO A 173 3.56 -13.55 -41.06
N VAL A 174 4.80 -13.39 -40.57
CA VAL A 174 5.34 -12.07 -40.16
C VAL A 174 5.67 -11.27 -41.42
N THR A 175 4.75 -10.41 -41.86
CA THR A 175 4.93 -9.57 -43.05
C THR A 175 4.44 -8.14 -42.84
N LYS A 176 4.84 -7.23 -43.75
CA LYS A 176 4.42 -5.83 -43.71
C LYS A 176 2.92 -5.67 -43.95
N GLU A 177 2.33 -6.49 -44.82
CA GLU A 177 0.90 -6.47 -45.11
C GLU A 177 0.10 -6.85 -43.85
N LYS A 178 0.61 -7.82 -43.07
CA LYS A 178 0.01 -8.25 -41.81
C LYS A 178 0.12 -7.17 -40.71
N LEU A 179 1.23 -6.43 -40.70
CA LEU A 179 1.37 -5.24 -39.85
C LEU A 179 0.30 -4.20 -40.20
N GLU A 180 0.14 -3.87 -41.48
CA GLU A 180 -0.85 -2.89 -41.96
C GLU A 180 -2.29 -3.35 -41.72
N GLU A 181 -2.58 -4.65 -41.83
CA GLU A 181 -3.87 -5.25 -41.45
C GLU A 181 -4.19 -4.98 -39.97
N ASN A 182 -3.26 -5.30 -39.06
CA ASN A 182 -3.46 -5.10 -37.63
C ASN A 182 -3.59 -3.61 -37.25
N LEU A 183 -2.76 -2.74 -37.85
CA LEU A 183 -2.80 -1.30 -37.57
C LEU A 183 -4.08 -0.62 -38.07
N ARG A 184 -4.77 -1.17 -39.07
CA ARG A 184 -6.05 -0.67 -39.57
C ARG A 184 -7.25 -1.04 -38.70
N TRP A 185 -7.05 -1.83 -37.64
CA TRP A 185 -8.14 -2.24 -36.76
C TRP A 185 -8.75 -1.04 -36.03
N ASP A 186 -10.05 -0.84 -36.19
CA ASP A 186 -10.76 0.35 -35.74
C ASP A 186 -10.81 0.49 -34.22
N GLU A 187 -10.72 -0.61 -33.48
CA GLU A 187 -10.63 -0.58 -32.02
C GLU A 187 -9.27 -0.15 -31.48
N ILE A 188 -8.24 0.03 -32.32
CA ILE A 188 -7.00 0.71 -31.93
C ILE A 188 -7.23 2.22 -32.01
N ARG A 189 -8.00 2.74 -31.05
CA ARG A 189 -8.57 4.11 -31.13
C ARG A 189 -7.53 5.21 -31.01
N ILE A 190 -6.37 4.92 -30.44
CA ILE A 190 -5.22 5.84 -30.41
C ILE A 190 -4.67 6.13 -31.81
N ILE A 191 -4.91 5.25 -32.79
CA ILE A 191 -4.51 5.41 -34.20
C ILE A 191 -5.73 5.79 -35.04
N SER A 192 -6.85 5.08 -34.86
CA SER A 192 -7.99 5.12 -35.78
C SER A 192 -8.93 6.32 -35.57
N ARG A 193 -8.82 7.06 -34.46
CA ARG A 193 -9.74 8.16 -34.11
C ARG A 193 -8.98 9.44 -33.78
N GLU A 194 -9.47 10.56 -34.31
CA GLU A 194 -8.97 11.90 -33.93
C GLU A 194 -9.28 12.26 -32.47
N LYS A 195 -10.44 11.82 -31.97
CA LYS A 195 -10.87 11.99 -30.58
C LYS A 195 -11.04 10.63 -29.93
N THR A 196 -10.26 10.38 -28.89
CA THR A 196 -10.27 9.13 -28.14
C THR A 196 -10.03 9.39 -26.66
N THR A 197 -10.51 8.49 -25.81
CA THR A 197 -10.15 8.44 -24.39
C THR A 197 -8.92 7.57 -24.16
N ASP A 198 -8.50 6.81 -25.18
CA ASP A 198 -7.28 6.02 -25.12
C ASP A 198 -6.08 6.96 -24.94
N HIS A 199 -5.18 6.62 -24.05
CA HIS A 199 -4.01 7.43 -23.73
C HIS A 199 -2.89 6.54 -23.18
N PHE A 200 -1.69 7.06 -23.15
CA PHE A 200 -0.55 6.38 -22.53
C PHE A 200 -0.47 6.77 -21.05
N ALA A 201 -0.03 5.83 -20.22
CA ALA A 201 0.20 6.10 -18.81
C ALA A 201 1.40 5.35 -18.25
N THR A 202 2.08 6.00 -17.32
CA THR A 202 3.20 5.43 -16.55
C THR A 202 3.03 5.77 -15.08
N TRP A 203 3.32 4.81 -14.21
CA TRP A 203 3.50 5.04 -12.78
C TRP A 203 5.00 5.08 -12.49
N GLU A 204 5.48 6.16 -11.88
CA GLU A 204 6.92 6.40 -11.70
C GLU A 204 7.63 5.26 -10.95
N TRP A 205 6.92 4.59 -10.03
CA TRP A 205 7.44 3.45 -9.26
C TRP A 205 7.39 2.11 -9.99
N ASP A 206 6.80 2.05 -11.19
CA ASP A 206 6.77 0.86 -12.04
C ASP A 206 7.61 1.05 -13.32
N GLY A 207 7.60 2.27 -13.88
CA GLY A 207 8.45 2.67 -15.00
C GLY A 207 8.05 2.14 -16.37
N ARG A 208 7.14 1.16 -16.44
CA ARG A 208 6.58 0.64 -17.70
C ARG A 208 5.52 1.58 -18.28
N VAL A 209 5.39 1.55 -19.61
CA VAL A 209 4.39 2.34 -20.35
C VAL A 209 3.18 1.49 -20.70
N PHE A 210 2.00 1.93 -20.30
CA PHE A 210 0.75 1.23 -20.57
C PHE A 210 -0.11 2.03 -21.55
N LEU A 211 -0.76 1.32 -22.46
CA LEU A 211 -1.86 1.87 -23.23
C LEU A 211 -3.17 1.70 -22.43
N ILE A 212 -3.75 2.82 -22.00
CA ILE A 212 -5.04 2.85 -21.30
C ILE A 212 -6.16 2.83 -22.34
N ASN A 213 -6.43 1.64 -22.86
CA ASN A 213 -7.42 1.38 -23.89
C ASN A 213 -8.69 0.72 -23.32
N SER A 214 -9.72 0.67 -24.16
CA SER A 214 -10.93 -0.13 -23.92
C SER A 214 -11.22 -1.17 -25.02
N GLY A 215 -10.37 -1.30 -26.04
CA GLY A 215 -10.49 -2.27 -27.13
C GLY A 215 -9.17 -2.44 -27.92
N GLY A 216 -9.12 -3.39 -28.85
CA GLY A 216 -8.01 -3.52 -29.81
C GLY A 216 -6.66 -4.04 -29.29
N SER A 217 -6.53 -4.49 -28.03
CA SER A 217 -5.22 -4.90 -27.47
C SER A 217 -4.56 -6.10 -28.17
N HIS A 218 -5.33 -7.03 -28.74
CA HIS A 218 -4.78 -8.15 -29.52
C HIS A 218 -4.12 -7.68 -30.82
N HIS A 219 -4.84 -6.88 -31.62
CA HIS A 219 -4.31 -6.29 -32.86
C HIS A 219 -3.15 -5.34 -32.59
N PHE A 220 -3.22 -4.54 -31.51
CA PHE A 220 -2.11 -3.67 -31.10
C PHE A 220 -0.86 -4.49 -30.76
N ALA A 221 -1.00 -5.53 -29.94
CA ALA A 221 0.12 -6.38 -29.56
C ALA A 221 0.68 -7.17 -30.76
N ALA A 222 -0.18 -7.58 -31.71
CA ALA A 222 0.25 -8.27 -32.93
C ALA A 222 1.03 -7.31 -33.85
N ALA A 223 0.52 -6.09 -34.04
CA ALA A 223 1.24 -5.03 -34.75
C ALA A 223 2.59 -4.73 -34.09
N LYS A 224 2.63 -4.59 -32.76
CA LYS A 224 3.88 -4.42 -31.99
C LYS A 224 4.87 -5.56 -32.26
N TYR A 225 4.41 -6.81 -32.19
CA TYR A 225 5.23 -8.00 -32.40
C TYR A 225 5.84 -8.05 -33.81
N ILE A 226 5.01 -7.82 -34.84
CA ILE A 226 5.46 -7.81 -36.24
C ILE A 226 6.42 -6.64 -36.49
N ALA A 227 6.08 -5.44 -36.03
CA ALA A 227 6.90 -4.25 -36.19
C ALA A 227 8.29 -4.43 -35.54
N LYS A 228 8.33 -5.02 -34.34
CA LYS A 228 9.58 -5.39 -33.67
C LYS A 228 10.38 -6.44 -34.46
N SER A 229 9.72 -7.48 -34.96
CA SER A 229 10.38 -8.57 -35.72
C SER A 229 10.93 -8.11 -37.07
N LEU A 230 10.29 -7.13 -37.71
CA LEU A 230 10.73 -6.54 -38.98
C LEU A 230 11.60 -5.29 -38.80
N GLU A 231 11.90 -4.89 -37.56
CA GLU A 231 12.63 -3.65 -37.24
C GLU A 231 11.99 -2.37 -37.83
N ILE A 232 10.65 -2.38 -37.99
CA ILE A 232 9.89 -1.24 -38.50
C ILE A 232 9.44 -0.36 -37.33
N LYS A 233 9.84 0.92 -37.35
CA LYS A 233 9.33 1.91 -36.41
C LYS A 233 7.88 2.28 -36.73
N VAL A 234 7.04 2.35 -35.71
CA VAL A 234 5.64 2.75 -35.82
C VAL A 234 5.38 3.82 -34.77
N PRO A 235 5.51 5.10 -35.16
CA PRO A 235 5.31 6.20 -34.23
C PRO A 235 3.83 6.32 -33.88
N LEU A 236 3.56 6.44 -32.59
CA LEU A 236 2.26 6.77 -32.03
C LEU A 236 2.32 8.18 -31.45
N SER A 237 1.18 8.84 -31.44
CA SER A 237 1.01 10.15 -30.81
C SER A 237 -0.26 10.14 -29.99
N GLY A 238 -0.20 10.65 -28.77
CA GLY A 238 -1.36 10.66 -27.90
C GLY A 238 -1.13 11.44 -26.61
N ARG A 239 -2.19 11.56 -25.83
CA ARG A 239 -2.08 12.06 -24.45
C ARG A 239 -1.24 11.08 -23.63
N TYR A 240 -0.34 11.61 -22.82
CA TYR A 240 0.52 10.83 -21.93
C TYR A 240 0.35 11.32 -20.50
N VAL A 241 0.09 10.38 -19.58
CA VAL A 241 -0.19 10.67 -18.18
C VAL A 241 0.86 10.00 -17.29
N THR A 242 1.60 10.81 -16.54
CA THR A 242 2.57 10.30 -15.56
C THR A 242 2.00 10.45 -14.15
N TYR A 243 1.93 9.33 -13.43
CA TYR A 243 1.50 9.27 -12.03
C TYR A 243 2.72 9.14 -11.12
N GLY A 244 2.84 10.08 -10.17
CA GLY A 244 3.97 10.15 -9.25
C GLY A 244 3.56 10.25 -7.79
N ILE A 245 4.57 10.37 -6.92
CA ILE A 245 4.41 10.57 -5.48
C ILE A 245 5.02 11.92 -5.08
N ASN A 246 4.18 12.79 -4.53
CA ASN A 246 4.58 14.07 -3.98
C ASN A 246 5.49 13.89 -2.75
N GLN A 247 6.79 14.10 -2.95
CA GLN A 247 7.78 13.94 -1.87
C GLN A 247 7.64 14.97 -0.76
N VAL A 248 7.07 16.16 -1.04
CA VAL A 248 6.79 17.17 -0.01
C VAL A 248 5.66 16.69 0.91
N ALA A 249 4.61 16.12 0.34
CA ALA A 249 3.53 15.49 1.10
C ALA A 249 4.04 14.33 1.96
N VAL A 250 4.84 13.43 1.39
CA VAL A 250 5.47 12.33 2.14
C VAL A 250 6.32 12.86 3.29
N ALA A 251 7.15 13.88 3.06
CA ALA A 251 7.97 14.49 4.09
C ALA A 251 7.13 15.11 5.22
N SER A 252 6.04 15.81 4.87
CA SER A 252 5.10 16.39 5.85
C SER A 252 4.41 15.31 6.70
N LEU A 253 3.91 14.24 6.09
CA LEU A 253 3.34 13.11 6.81
C LEU A 253 4.35 12.43 7.75
N ARG A 254 5.58 12.21 7.27
CA ARG A 254 6.66 11.60 8.06
C ARG A 254 7.23 12.49 9.15
N ARG A 255 7.05 13.80 9.04
CA ARG A 255 7.38 14.75 10.12
C ARG A 255 6.42 14.55 11.29
N ASP A 256 5.13 14.43 10.99
CA ASP A 256 4.08 14.44 12.01
C ASP A 256 3.75 13.04 12.55
N PHE A 257 3.96 12.00 11.75
CA PHE A 257 3.60 10.61 12.09
C PHE A 257 4.74 9.63 11.86
N GLU A 258 4.80 8.61 12.72
CA GLU A 258 5.37 7.31 12.35
C GLU A 258 4.26 6.50 11.67
N ILE A 259 4.57 5.87 10.52
CA ILE A 259 3.54 5.25 9.65
C ILE A 259 3.93 3.79 9.42
N PHE A 260 3.07 2.86 9.83
CA PHE A 260 3.34 1.43 9.77
C PHE A 260 2.30 0.68 8.94
N VAL A 261 2.73 -0.37 8.24
CA VAL A 261 1.83 -1.33 7.60
C VAL A 261 1.39 -2.37 8.62
N MET A 262 0.09 -2.68 8.63
CA MET A 262 -0.52 -3.62 9.56
C MET A 262 -1.61 -4.45 8.88
N SER A 263 -1.85 -5.65 9.38
CA SER A 263 -2.99 -6.48 8.95
C SER A 263 -4.33 -5.82 9.26
N TRP A 264 -5.28 -5.86 8.31
CA TRP A 264 -6.66 -5.36 8.45
C TRP A 264 -7.67 -6.41 8.94
N LYS A 265 -7.25 -7.65 9.19
CA LYS A 265 -8.11 -8.69 9.78
C LYS A 265 -8.74 -8.26 11.10
N THR A 266 -10.02 -8.58 11.29
CA THR A 266 -10.84 -8.16 12.44
C THR A 266 -10.18 -8.44 13.79
N ASP A 267 -9.70 -9.67 14.02
CA ASP A 267 -9.10 -10.05 15.32
C ASP A 267 -7.83 -9.26 15.61
N HIS A 268 -7.03 -8.98 14.57
CA HIS A 268 -5.80 -8.22 14.66
C HIS A 268 -6.10 -6.75 14.99
N GLN A 269 -7.07 -6.16 14.30
CA GLN A 269 -7.52 -4.79 14.53
C GLN A 269 -8.15 -4.63 15.92
N LEU A 270 -8.95 -5.60 16.37
CA LEU A 270 -9.54 -5.59 17.71
C LEU A 270 -8.48 -5.71 18.80
N GLY A 271 -7.52 -6.62 18.64
CA GLY A 271 -6.40 -6.76 19.57
C GLY A 271 -5.55 -5.48 19.65
N PHE A 272 -5.21 -4.91 18.50
CA PHE A 272 -4.46 -3.65 18.44
C PHE A 272 -5.26 -2.50 19.08
N HIS A 273 -6.53 -2.32 18.72
CA HIS A 273 -7.38 -1.29 19.28
C HIS A 273 -7.47 -1.38 20.81
N LYS A 274 -7.69 -2.57 21.36
CA LYS A 274 -7.72 -2.79 22.82
C LYS A 274 -6.38 -2.41 23.47
N ALA A 275 -5.25 -2.79 22.87
CA ALA A 275 -3.94 -2.41 23.38
C ALA A 275 -3.74 -0.88 23.37
N MET A 276 -4.21 -0.19 22.33
CA MET A 276 -4.15 1.27 22.23
C MET A 276 -5.08 1.97 23.22
N GLN A 277 -6.29 1.42 23.43
CA GLN A 277 -7.25 1.91 24.40
C GLN A 277 -6.73 1.79 25.82
N ASN A 278 -6.23 0.61 26.21
CA ASN A 278 -5.68 0.39 27.55
C ASN A 278 -4.48 1.31 27.84
N PHE A 279 -3.65 1.55 26.81
CA PHE A 279 -2.53 2.48 26.92
C PHE A 279 -2.92 3.95 26.69
N GLU A 280 -4.19 4.24 26.38
CA GLU A 280 -4.74 5.52 25.90
C GLU A 280 -3.82 6.25 24.89
N ALA A 281 -3.28 5.52 23.91
CA ALA A 281 -2.39 6.08 22.89
C ALA A 281 -3.16 6.45 21.63
N THR A 282 -3.03 7.69 21.17
CA THR A 282 -3.67 8.12 19.93
C THR A 282 -3.10 7.39 18.72
N TYR A 283 -3.97 6.96 17.82
CA TYR A 283 -3.58 6.48 16.50
C TYR A 283 -4.64 6.82 15.47
N TYR A 284 -4.21 6.94 14.23
CA TYR A 284 -5.09 6.98 13.07
C TYR A 284 -4.80 5.83 12.14
N TRP A 285 -5.71 5.56 11.22
CA TRP A 285 -5.57 4.52 10.24
C TRP A 285 -6.15 4.92 8.88
N LYS A 286 -5.66 4.26 7.83
CA LYS A 286 -6.22 4.34 6.48
C LYS A 286 -6.05 3.02 5.74
N ALA A 287 -7.03 2.65 4.91
CA ALA A 287 -6.93 1.47 4.06
C ALA A 287 -5.82 1.67 3.01
N LEU A 288 -5.10 0.61 2.66
CA LEU A 288 -4.11 0.66 1.59
C LEU A 288 -4.77 0.46 0.20
N PRO A 289 -4.16 0.99 -0.87
CA PRO A 289 -4.60 0.71 -2.24
C PRO A 289 -4.51 -0.78 -2.57
N ARG A 290 -5.29 -1.23 -3.57
CA ARG A 290 -5.17 -2.58 -4.13
C ARG A 290 -3.72 -2.84 -4.58
N PRO A 291 -3.20 -4.07 -4.39
CA PRO A 291 -3.88 -5.28 -3.92
C PRO A 291 -3.92 -5.45 -2.38
N TYR A 292 -3.43 -4.47 -1.61
CA TYR A 292 -3.23 -4.58 -0.17
C TYR A 292 -4.51 -4.34 0.66
N THR A 293 -5.66 -4.82 0.19
CA THR A 293 -6.97 -4.56 0.84
C THR A 293 -7.12 -5.21 2.21
N GLU A 294 -6.32 -6.25 2.49
CA GLU A 294 -6.24 -6.92 3.79
C GLU A 294 -5.19 -6.28 4.73
N GLN A 295 -4.71 -5.08 4.38
CA GLN A 295 -3.74 -4.31 5.16
C GLN A 295 -4.20 -2.86 5.28
N CYS A 296 -3.68 -2.19 6.31
CA CYS A 296 -3.87 -0.76 6.52
C CYS A 296 -2.56 -0.07 6.88
N ALA A 297 -2.57 1.25 6.75
CA ALA A 297 -1.57 2.12 7.33
C ALA A 297 -2.04 2.57 8.70
N ILE A 298 -1.19 2.45 9.72
CA ILE A 298 -1.38 3.04 11.05
C ILE A 298 -0.47 4.27 11.17
N PHE A 299 -1.05 5.40 11.56
CA PHE A 299 -0.37 6.67 11.77
C PHE A 299 -0.32 6.97 13.27
N LEU A 300 0.89 7.11 13.81
CA LEU A 300 1.14 7.40 15.22
C LEU A 300 1.70 8.82 15.35
N PRO A 301 0.99 9.76 15.99
CA PRO A 301 1.46 11.13 16.16
C PRO A 301 2.79 11.19 16.92
N LYS A 302 3.80 11.83 16.33
CA LYS A 302 5.11 11.99 17.00
C LYS A 302 5.08 13.00 18.14
N SER A 303 4.15 13.95 18.08
CA SER A 303 3.93 14.96 19.13
C SER A 303 3.40 14.35 20.44
N GLU A 304 2.82 13.15 20.39
CA GLU A 304 2.23 12.50 21.55
C GLU A 304 3.16 11.45 22.15
N LYS A 305 3.48 11.62 23.45
CA LYS A 305 4.42 10.73 24.17
C LYS A 305 3.99 9.26 24.12
N ARG A 306 2.70 8.95 24.29
CA ARG A 306 2.21 7.56 24.30
C ARG A 306 2.27 6.94 22.91
N SER A 307 1.83 7.64 21.88
CA SER A 307 1.95 7.20 20.47
C SER A 307 3.40 7.00 20.05
N ALA A 308 4.32 7.87 20.46
CA ALA A 308 5.75 7.70 20.22
C ALA A 308 6.32 6.44 20.90
N LYS A 309 5.84 6.08 22.10
CA LYS A 309 6.23 4.82 22.75
C LYS A 309 5.74 3.60 22.00
N VAL A 310 4.50 3.64 21.49
CA VAL A 310 3.95 2.59 20.63
C VAL A 310 4.76 2.44 19.35
N ALA A 311 5.12 3.54 18.69
CA ALA A 311 5.94 3.50 17.48
C ALA A 311 7.29 2.83 17.70
N ARG A 312 7.94 3.04 18.86
CA ARG A 312 9.18 2.33 19.20
C ARG A 312 8.99 0.82 19.32
N VAL A 313 7.90 0.37 19.95
CA VAL A 313 7.58 -1.06 20.04
C VAL A 313 7.38 -1.66 18.64
N LEU A 314 6.68 -0.96 17.75
CA LEU A 314 6.46 -1.45 16.38
C LEU A 314 7.76 -1.48 15.56
N HIS A 315 8.64 -0.48 15.71
CA HIS A 315 9.99 -0.50 15.11
C HIS A 315 10.83 -1.66 15.63
N GLU A 316 10.90 -1.86 16.95
CA GLU A 316 11.65 -2.95 17.59
C GLU A 316 11.13 -4.32 17.17
N ALA A 317 9.84 -4.42 16.87
CA ALA A 317 9.19 -5.63 16.37
C ALA A 317 9.25 -5.80 14.84
N GLY A 318 9.95 -4.92 14.13
CA GLY A 318 10.17 -5.03 12.70
C GLY A 318 8.91 -4.81 11.85
N PHE A 319 7.97 -3.97 12.29
CA PHE A 319 6.87 -3.54 11.43
C PHE A 319 7.41 -2.67 10.29
N GLN A 320 6.85 -2.83 9.08
CA GLN A 320 7.30 -2.08 7.93
C GLN A 320 6.91 -0.59 8.05
N ASP A 321 7.90 0.28 7.90
CA ASP A 321 7.73 1.74 7.85
C ASP A 321 7.22 2.15 6.46
N LEU A 322 5.91 2.41 6.36
CA LEU A 322 5.27 2.83 5.11
C LEU A 322 5.78 4.19 4.65
N GLY A 323 6.10 5.09 5.59
CA GLY A 323 6.62 6.42 5.25
C GLY A 323 7.95 6.33 4.51
N LYS A 324 8.88 5.50 5.01
CA LYS A 324 10.15 5.22 4.33
C LYS A 324 9.93 4.56 2.97
N TYR A 325 9.00 3.61 2.89
CA TYR A 325 8.66 2.94 1.64
C TYR A 325 8.14 3.94 0.58
N LEU A 326 7.16 4.80 0.91
CA LEU A 326 6.63 5.81 0.00
C LEU A 326 7.67 6.85 -0.44
N LYS A 327 8.60 7.20 0.46
CA LYS A 327 9.75 8.07 0.11
C LYS A 327 10.66 7.40 -0.91
N ALA A 328 10.94 6.11 -0.74
CA ALA A 328 11.76 5.35 -1.67
C ALA A 328 11.11 5.27 -3.05
N LEU A 329 9.80 5.06 -3.12
CA LEU A 329 9.06 4.96 -4.38
C LEU A 329 9.11 6.23 -5.23
N GLY A 330 8.98 7.42 -4.63
CA GLY A 330 9.08 8.68 -5.38
C GLY A 330 10.48 9.27 -5.46
N SER A 331 11.52 8.49 -5.13
CA SER A 331 12.90 8.87 -5.39
C SER A 331 13.27 8.47 -6.83
N PRO A 332 13.95 9.33 -7.61
CA PRO A 332 14.34 9.03 -9.01
C PRO A 332 15.15 7.73 -9.19
N LEU A 333 15.76 7.22 -8.12
CA LEU A 333 16.53 5.98 -8.12
C LEU A 333 15.68 4.69 -8.06
N ALA A 334 14.39 4.79 -7.71
CA ALA A 334 13.47 3.65 -7.82
C ALA A 334 13.05 3.39 -9.27
N GLY A 335 13.12 4.40 -10.13
CA GLY A 335 12.89 4.30 -11.57
C GLY A 335 14.19 4.10 -12.34
N ARG A 336 14.82 2.92 -12.25
CA ARG A 336 15.78 2.49 -13.30
C ARG A 336 15.01 2.20 -14.59
N ALA A 337 14.59 3.26 -15.28
CA ALA A 337 14.28 3.34 -16.72
C ALA A 337 13.75 4.71 -17.18
N SER A 338 13.56 5.73 -16.33
CA SER A 338 13.06 7.04 -16.80
C SER A 338 14.19 7.96 -17.32
N SER A 339 15.02 7.44 -18.20
CA SER A 339 15.91 8.24 -19.06
C SER A 339 15.58 8.07 -20.55
N ARG A 340 14.42 7.49 -20.89
CA ARG A 340 14.04 7.25 -22.29
C ARG A 340 13.25 8.38 -22.95
N LEU A 341 12.73 9.34 -22.18
CA LEU A 341 11.97 10.48 -22.74
C LEU A 341 12.78 11.79 -22.80
N GLY A 342 14.10 11.73 -22.62
CA GLY A 342 15.00 12.88 -22.75
C GLY A 342 15.76 12.97 -24.09
N ALA A 343 15.44 12.10 -25.05
CA ALA A 343 16.10 12.06 -26.35
C ALA A 343 15.08 11.80 -27.47
N CYS A 344 14.16 12.75 -27.68
CA CYS A 344 13.41 12.93 -28.92
C CYS A 344 13.44 14.40 -29.29
#